data_AF-A0A842QQF6-F1
#
_entry.id   AF-A0A842QQF6-F1
#
_cell.length_a   1.000
_cell.length_b   1.000
_cell.length_c   1.000
_cell.angle_alpha   90.00
_cell.angle_beta   90.00
_cell.angle_gamma   90.00
#
_symmetry.space_group_name_H-M   'P 1'
#
loop_
_entity.id
_entity.type
_entity.pdbx_description
1 polymer ?
#
loop_
_entity_poly.entity_id
_entity_poly.type
_entity_poly.pdbx_seq_one_letter_code
_entity_poly.pdbx_strand_id
1 'polypeptide(L)'
;MSQTQYQSISPSDFFYRNREIAGFSNPSRATYTAVRELVENSLDAAEARMKPPDIFIRISEVPNQKKADTNIYKLRVQDNGTGVPEDHIPKAFGQVFYGSKYELKQARGTFGLGGTMAVLYGQITTHKPVEVISSTGNEIHEFHMNIDIQNNRANILKHKAKANPTKWQGTVIELQMDGDYTRIMYRLIEYLKQTAMVVPYADITYIDPRGRLYKFERGTTKIPPLPESVLPHPHGVDVETFRRLIANKNASNMKDFMMENFQGVGTVTAERFLEMAEISEKTNPKKLSPEDIVKIIRTTKEYDKFVRPIASCLSPIGEDLLETGISKELALQEEGDYIKVVTRKPSTYSGYPFIVEAAVATGKSIQKTLGSGITLYRFANRIPLLFDESSGVIWKAAYKNINWKTYKVDKDTPLVIAVHVCSTKIPYKSVGKEFMADQPEVEREITNAIREAARGVRTFIRKKSRIKRERRRLNIFTKYLPKISEFSAKLAEEENPPDITPLLEAVSAKLPEVEEKIEEVPKIAESAE
;
A
#
# COMPACT_ATOMS: atom_id res chain seq x y z
N MET A 1 46.77 -20.14 -24.15
CA MET A 1 45.51 -19.63 -24.74
C MET A 1 44.40 -19.92 -23.74
N SER A 2 43.73 -18.90 -23.19
CA SER A 2 42.53 -19.14 -22.38
C SER A 2 41.38 -19.48 -23.33
N GLN A 3 41.00 -20.76 -23.40
CA GLN A 3 39.80 -21.16 -24.14
C GLN A 3 38.56 -20.58 -23.44
N THR A 4 37.77 -19.81 -24.18
CA THR A 4 36.50 -19.29 -23.70
C THR A 4 35.50 -20.44 -23.58
N GLN A 5 35.09 -20.79 -22.35
CA GLN A 5 34.01 -21.74 -22.09
C GLN A 5 32.66 -21.01 -22.03
N TYR A 6 31.67 -21.54 -22.75
CA TYR A 6 30.28 -21.08 -22.70
C TYR A 6 29.49 -21.96 -21.73
N GLN A 7 28.76 -21.33 -20.80
CA GLN A 7 27.91 -22.01 -19.82
C GLN A 7 26.54 -21.32 -19.73
N SER A 8 25.48 -22.09 -19.50
CA SER A 8 24.15 -21.58 -19.16
C SER A 8 23.92 -21.65 -17.65
N ILE A 9 23.09 -20.76 -17.12
CA ILE A 9 22.74 -20.70 -15.69
C ILE A 9 21.24 -20.77 -15.51
N SER A 10 20.78 -21.43 -14.44
CA SER A 10 19.37 -21.48 -14.09
C SER A 10 18.90 -20.15 -13.49
N PRO A 11 17.58 -19.88 -13.42
CA PRO A 11 17.06 -18.72 -12.70
C PRO A 11 17.50 -18.69 -11.23
N SER A 12 17.49 -19.84 -10.55
CA SER A 12 17.95 -19.94 -9.17
C SER A 12 19.45 -19.61 -9.04
N ASP A 13 20.29 -20.06 -9.98
CA ASP A 13 21.73 -19.73 -9.99
C ASP A 13 21.97 -18.25 -10.31
N PHE A 14 21.20 -17.66 -11.21
CA PHE A 14 21.25 -16.22 -11.48
C PHE A 14 21.00 -15.40 -10.21
N PHE A 15 19.94 -15.71 -9.45
CA PHE A 15 19.63 -14.98 -8.22
C PHE A 15 20.53 -15.32 -7.04
N TYR A 16 21.09 -16.53 -7.01
CA TYR A 16 22.17 -16.87 -6.09
C TYR A 16 23.38 -15.93 -6.28
N ARG A 17 23.78 -15.70 -7.54
CA ARG A 17 24.89 -14.80 -7.89
C ARG A 17 24.55 -13.32 -7.74
N ASN A 18 23.29 -12.93 -7.99
CA ASN A 18 22.84 -11.53 -8.05
C ASN A 18 21.76 -11.21 -7.00
N ARG A 19 21.99 -11.62 -5.75
CA ARG A 19 21.01 -11.49 -4.66
C ARG A 19 20.58 -10.06 -4.37
N GLU A 20 21.42 -9.06 -4.67
CA GLU A 20 21.04 -7.64 -4.51
C GLU A 20 19.83 -7.24 -5.36
N ILE A 21 19.64 -7.85 -6.53
CA ILE A 21 18.53 -7.53 -7.45
C ILE A 21 17.18 -7.82 -6.79
N ALA A 22 17.10 -8.89 -6.00
CA ALA A 22 15.89 -9.29 -5.28
C ALA A 22 15.73 -8.60 -3.91
N GLY A 23 16.58 -7.62 -3.57
CA GLY A 23 16.52 -6.93 -2.28
C GLY A 23 17.21 -7.65 -1.12
N PHE A 24 18.05 -8.66 -1.42
CA PHE A 24 18.85 -9.41 -0.45
C PHE A 24 20.33 -8.98 -0.47
N SER A 25 20.57 -7.66 -0.55
CA SER A 25 21.93 -7.10 -0.69
C SER A 25 22.76 -7.17 0.59
N ASN A 26 22.13 -7.00 1.76
CA ASN A 26 22.79 -7.09 3.06
C ASN A 26 21.89 -7.76 4.12
N PRO A 27 22.44 -8.27 5.24
CA PRO A 27 21.69 -9.02 6.27
C PRO A 27 20.51 -8.25 6.89
N SER A 28 20.64 -6.93 7.10
CA SER A 28 19.55 -6.09 7.59
C SER A 28 18.40 -6.05 6.59
N ARG A 29 18.68 -5.71 5.33
CA ARG A 29 17.69 -5.60 4.25
C ARG A 29 17.07 -6.95 3.90
N ALA A 30 17.88 -8.03 3.92
CA ALA A 30 17.41 -9.39 3.72
C ALA A 30 16.33 -9.78 4.75
N THR A 31 16.55 -9.44 6.03
CA THR A 31 15.56 -9.69 7.11
C THR A 31 14.24 -8.97 6.83
N TYR A 32 14.30 -7.70 6.44
CA TYR A 32 13.12 -6.94 6.04
C TYR A 32 12.41 -7.56 4.83
N THR A 33 13.16 -7.83 3.75
CA THR A 33 12.61 -8.36 2.50
C THR A 33 11.96 -9.72 2.73
N ALA A 34 12.58 -10.62 3.50
CA ALA A 34 12.02 -11.93 3.82
C ALA A 34 10.67 -11.81 4.55
N VAL A 35 10.57 -10.97 5.58
CA VAL A 35 9.30 -10.76 6.29
C VAL A 35 8.26 -10.15 5.36
N ARG A 36 8.63 -9.10 4.61
CA ARG A 36 7.74 -8.43 3.67
C ARG A 36 7.14 -9.40 2.66
N GLU A 37 7.97 -10.17 1.96
CA GLU A 37 7.50 -11.08 0.89
C GLU A 37 6.61 -12.20 1.44
N LEU A 38 6.90 -12.72 2.64
CA LEU A 38 6.06 -13.74 3.28
C LEU A 38 4.72 -13.15 3.75
N VAL A 39 4.74 -11.98 4.39
CA VAL A 39 3.53 -11.28 4.85
C VAL A 39 2.63 -10.88 3.68
N GLU A 40 3.20 -10.37 2.59
CA GLU A 40 2.44 -10.04 1.37
C GLU A 40 1.70 -11.27 0.80
N ASN A 41 2.37 -12.42 0.74
CA ASN A 41 1.76 -13.64 0.25
C ASN A 41 0.69 -14.19 1.20
N SER A 42 0.92 -14.12 2.51
CA SER A 42 -0.06 -14.49 3.54
C SER A 42 -1.32 -13.61 3.47
N LEU A 43 -1.17 -12.31 3.26
CA LEU A 43 -2.29 -11.38 3.09
C LEU A 43 -3.08 -11.68 1.81
N ASP A 44 -2.41 -11.88 0.68
CA ASP A 44 -3.06 -12.27 -0.58
C ASP A 44 -3.83 -13.60 -0.43
N ALA A 45 -3.26 -14.58 0.29
CA ALA A 45 -3.88 -15.89 0.51
C ALA A 45 -5.10 -15.83 1.43
N ALA A 46 -5.10 -14.98 2.46
CA ALA A 46 -6.25 -14.78 3.33
C ALA A 46 -7.37 -13.99 2.65
N GLU A 47 -7.03 -12.93 1.90
CA GLU A 47 -7.99 -12.13 1.13
C GLU A 47 -8.68 -12.97 0.06
N ALA A 48 -7.95 -13.85 -0.65
CA ALA A 48 -8.53 -14.77 -1.63
C ALA A 48 -9.61 -15.69 -1.06
N ARG A 49 -9.60 -15.92 0.27
CA ARG A 49 -10.60 -16.71 0.99
C ARG A 49 -11.78 -15.87 1.51
N MET A 50 -11.76 -14.55 1.29
CA MET A 50 -12.73 -13.60 1.84
C MET A 50 -12.84 -13.72 3.38
N LYS A 51 -11.71 -14.02 4.05
CA LYS A 51 -11.63 -14.03 5.51
C LYS A 51 -10.64 -12.97 5.99
N PRO A 52 -10.94 -12.27 7.10
CA PRO A 52 -10.00 -11.34 7.70
C PRO A 52 -8.66 -12.04 8.00
N PRO A 53 -7.52 -11.51 7.50
CA PRO A 53 -6.24 -12.13 7.73
C PRO A 53 -5.87 -12.16 9.20
N ASP A 54 -5.33 -13.29 9.65
CA ASP A 54 -4.68 -13.46 10.95
C ASP A 54 -3.26 -13.97 10.69
N ILE A 55 -2.29 -13.09 10.90
CA ILE A 55 -0.90 -13.32 10.56
C ILE A 55 -0.05 -13.30 11.82
N PHE A 56 0.63 -14.42 12.05
CA PHE A 56 1.58 -14.57 13.14
C PHE A 56 3.01 -14.60 12.60
N ILE A 57 3.85 -13.70 13.10
CA ILE A 57 5.25 -13.54 12.72
C ILE A 57 6.09 -13.70 13.97
N ARG A 58 7.11 -14.55 13.92
CA ARG A 58 8.09 -14.69 14.99
C ARG A 58 9.49 -14.72 14.41
N ILE A 59 10.36 -13.86 14.94
CA ILE A 59 11.80 -13.93 14.69
C ILE A 59 12.45 -14.33 16.01
N SER A 60 13.29 -15.35 15.99
CA SER A 60 14.02 -15.82 17.17
C SER A 60 15.49 -15.99 16.85
N GLU A 61 16.37 -15.49 17.71
CA GLU A 61 17.80 -15.70 17.56
C GLU A 61 18.14 -17.17 17.84
N VAL A 62 18.95 -17.77 16.96
CA VAL A 62 19.44 -19.14 17.15
C VAL A 62 20.68 -19.09 18.05
N PRO A 63 20.66 -19.73 19.23
CA PRO A 63 21.78 -19.67 20.16
C PRO A 63 23.08 -20.23 19.56
N ASN A 64 24.23 -19.69 19.99
CA ASN A 64 25.58 -20.21 19.71
C ASN A 64 25.98 -20.25 18.23
N GLN A 65 25.32 -19.47 17.36
CA GLN A 65 25.69 -19.30 15.96
C GLN A 65 25.88 -17.82 15.61
N LYS A 66 26.86 -17.19 16.27
CA LYS A 66 27.25 -15.81 15.97
C LYS A 66 28.31 -15.79 14.87
N LYS A 67 28.06 -15.01 13.81
CA LYS A 67 29.13 -14.53 12.94
C LYS A 67 29.68 -13.23 13.53
N ALA A 68 30.88 -12.82 13.09
CA ALA A 68 31.57 -11.66 13.66
C ALA A 68 30.70 -10.39 13.78
N ASP A 69 29.82 -10.14 12.80
CA ASP A 69 28.96 -8.94 12.72
C ASP A 69 27.45 -9.23 12.62
N THR A 70 27.03 -10.49 12.57
CA THR A 70 25.63 -10.89 12.33
C THR A 70 25.22 -12.12 13.12
N ASN A 71 23.91 -12.31 13.30
CA ASN A 71 23.36 -13.47 13.99
C ASN A 71 22.50 -14.29 13.04
N ILE A 72 22.36 -15.58 13.34
CA ILE A 72 21.39 -16.43 12.67
C ILE A 72 20.04 -16.29 13.36
N TYR A 73 19.02 -15.97 12.57
CA TYR A 73 17.65 -15.85 13.02
C TYR A 73 16.78 -16.92 12.38
N LYS A 74 15.83 -17.41 13.17
CA LYS A 74 14.74 -18.28 12.76
C LYS A 74 13.50 -17.42 12.52
N LEU A 75 13.07 -17.32 11.27
CA LEU A 75 11.85 -16.61 10.87
C LEU A 75 10.72 -17.62 10.69
N ARG A 76 9.62 -17.43 11.41
CA ARG A 76 8.38 -18.18 11.27
C ARG A 76 7.25 -17.22 10.90
N VAL A 77 6.57 -17.49 9.79
CA VAL A 77 5.35 -16.78 9.37
C VAL A 77 4.23 -17.80 9.24
N GLN A 78 3.09 -17.51 9.85
CA GLN A 78 1.89 -18.33 9.81
C GLN A 78 0.69 -17.48 9.42
N ASP A 79 -0.16 -18.03 8.57
CA ASP A 79 -1.41 -17.41 8.14
C ASP A 79 -2.62 -18.34 8.25
N ASN A 80 -3.81 -17.75 8.07
CA ASN A 80 -5.10 -18.40 7.97
C ASN A 80 -5.66 -18.39 6.53
N GLY A 81 -4.77 -18.39 5.53
CA GLY A 81 -5.11 -18.27 4.12
C GLY A 81 -5.75 -19.51 3.49
N THR A 82 -5.73 -19.59 2.16
CA THR A 82 -6.22 -20.77 1.42
C THR A 82 -5.44 -22.05 1.70
N GLY A 83 -4.20 -21.92 2.17
CA GLY A 83 -3.19 -22.98 2.08
C GLY A 83 -2.71 -23.20 0.64
N VAL A 84 -1.74 -24.09 0.49
CA VAL A 84 -1.16 -24.53 -0.78
C VAL A 84 -1.42 -26.04 -0.91
N PRO A 85 -2.00 -26.53 -2.01
CA PRO A 85 -2.19 -27.97 -2.22
C PRO A 85 -0.85 -28.70 -2.25
N GLU A 86 -0.84 -29.95 -1.79
CA GLU A 86 0.36 -30.79 -1.67
C GLU A 86 1.26 -30.78 -2.91
N ASP A 87 0.69 -31.05 -4.09
CA ASP A 87 1.41 -31.13 -5.37
C ASP A 87 2.10 -29.82 -5.77
N HIS A 88 1.63 -28.69 -5.22
CA HIS A 88 2.14 -27.37 -5.53
C HIS A 88 3.13 -26.85 -4.49
N ILE A 89 3.19 -27.41 -3.27
CA ILE A 89 4.10 -26.93 -2.21
C ILE A 89 5.57 -26.93 -2.67
N PRO A 90 6.14 -28.03 -3.21
CA PRO A 90 7.54 -28.03 -3.62
C PRO A 90 7.82 -27.02 -4.74
N LYS A 91 6.89 -26.84 -5.68
CA LYS A 91 7.06 -25.89 -6.79
C LYS A 91 6.93 -24.44 -6.30
N ALA A 92 5.96 -24.15 -5.44
CA ALA A 92 5.70 -22.81 -4.90
C ALA A 92 6.87 -22.26 -4.07
N PHE A 93 7.58 -23.11 -3.32
CA PHE A 93 8.65 -22.67 -2.44
C PHE A 93 10.06 -23.07 -2.89
N GLY A 94 10.18 -23.90 -3.92
CA GLY A 94 11.47 -24.41 -4.41
C GLY A 94 11.75 -24.22 -5.90
N GLN A 95 10.86 -23.53 -6.64
CA GLN A 95 11.07 -23.17 -8.03
C GLN A 95 10.89 -21.66 -8.22
N VAL A 96 11.92 -20.98 -8.75
CA VAL A 96 11.85 -19.56 -9.09
C VAL A 96 10.98 -19.39 -10.34
N PHE A 97 10.16 -18.34 -10.38
CA PHE A 97 9.14 -18.08 -11.42
C PHE A 97 8.08 -19.17 -11.51
N TYR A 98 7.67 -19.70 -10.36
CA TYR A 98 6.47 -20.51 -10.23
C TYR A 98 5.45 -19.78 -9.36
N GLY A 99 4.21 -19.68 -9.81
CA GLY A 99 3.17 -19.03 -9.04
C GLY A 99 1.83 -18.97 -9.77
N SER A 100 0.80 -18.55 -9.04
CA SER A 100 -0.57 -18.37 -9.55
C SER A 100 -0.85 -16.97 -10.09
N LYS A 101 0.12 -16.04 -10.03
CA LYS A 101 -0.07 -14.59 -10.25
C LYS A 101 0.22 -14.13 -11.69
N TYR A 102 -0.04 -14.97 -12.69
CA TYR A 102 0.17 -14.62 -14.11
C TYR A 102 -1.06 -14.02 -14.80
N GLU A 103 -2.20 -14.04 -14.15
CA GLU A 103 -3.41 -13.36 -14.62
C GLU A 103 -3.25 -11.84 -14.49
N LEU A 104 -3.83 -11.09 -15.44
CA LEU A 104 -3.78 -9.63 -15.42
C LEU A 104 -4.83 -9.08 -14.45
N LYS A 105 -4.52 -9.14 -13.16
CA LYS A 105 -5.30 -8.57 -12.07
C LYS A 105 -4.40 -7.96 -11.01
N GLN A 106 -4.94 -7.07 -10.18
CA GLN A 106 -4.17 -6.50 -9.07
C GLN A 106 -3.69 -7.59 -8.12
N ALA A 107 -2.40 -7.54 -7.77
CA ALA A 107 -1.79 -8.37 -6.74
C ALA A 107 -0.65 -7.60 -6.04
N ARG A 108 -0.30 -8.01 -4.81
CA ARG A 108 0.87 -7.48 -4.09
C ARG A 108 2.16 -8.01 -4.72
N GLY A 109 2.24 -9.34 -4.85
CA GLY A 109 3.35 -10.05 -5.50
C GLY A 109 3.26 -10.03 -7.03
N THR A 110 4.39 -9.93 -7.74
CA THR A 110 4.39 -9.77 -9.20
C THR A 110 4.95 -10.96 -10.00
N PHE A 111 5.80 -11.84 -9.42
CA PHE A 111 6.55 -12.84 -10.23
C PHE A 111 6.79 -14.22 -9.59
N GLY A 112 6.10 -14.59 -8.51
CA GLY A 112 6.37 -15.89 -7.85
C GLY A 112 7.83 -16.04 -7.40
N LEU A 113 8.45 -14.92 -7.02
CA LEU A 113 9.89 -14.82 -6.74
C LEU A 113 10.16 -14.62 -5.25
N GLY A 114 9.39 -13.74 -4.59
CA GLY A 114 9.68 -13.27 -3.23
C GLY A 114 9.88 -14.35 -2.17
N GLY A 115 8.87 -15.22 -1.99
CA GLY A 115 8.93 -16.30 -1.01
C GLY A 115 10.07 -17.28 -1.28
N THR A 116 10.24 -17.70 -2.53
CA THR A 116 11.34 -18.56 -2.97
C THR A 116 12.71 -17.92 -2.73
N MET A 117 12.83 -16.59 -2.90
CA MET A 117 14.07 -15.88 -2.60
C MET A 117 14.40 -15.84 -1.11
N ALA A 118 13.40 -15.74 -0.24
CA ALA A 118 13.61 -15.84 1.21
C ALA A 118 14.14 -17.24 1.60
N VAL A 119 13.57 -18.30 1.00
CA VAL A 119 14.04 -19.68 1.17
C VAL A 119 15.45 -19.85 0.64
N LEU A 120 15.73 -19.37 -0.58
CA LEU A 120 17.04 -19.45 -1.21
C LEU A 120 18.09 -18.73 -0.36
N TYR A 121 17.82 -17.52 0.10
CA TYR A 121 18.71 -16.76 0.97
C TYR A 121 18.99 -17.48 2.29
N GLY A 122 17.96 -18.04 2.94
CA GLY A 122 18.13 -18.84 4.15
C GLY A 122 19.04 -20.05 3.93
N GLN A 123 18.82 -20.80 2.85
CA GLN A 123 19.65 -21.95 2.48
C GLN A 123 21.09 -21.58 2.17
N ILE A 124 21.34 -20.51 1.40
CA ILE A 124 22.71 -20.08 1.06
C ILE A 124 23.48 -19.66 2.31
N THR A 125 22.79 -19.01 3.25
CA THR A 125 23.45 -18.39 4.41
C THR A 125 23.64 -19.34 5.59
N THR A 126 22.75 -20.33 5.75
CA THR A 126 22.75 -21.26 6.90
C THR A 126 22.86 -22.73 6.52
N HIS A 127 22.66 -23.07 5.24
CA HIS A 127 22.58 -24.44 4.74
C HIS A 127 21.52 -25.32 5.44
N LYS A 128 20.51 -24.68 6.07
CA LYS A 128 19.39 -25.37 6.70
C LYS A 128 18.19 -25.43 5.75
N PRO A 129 17.43 -26.55 5.78
CA PRO A 129 16.20 -26.65 5.00
C PRO A 129 15.10 -25.75 5.54
N VAL A 130 14.20 -25.35 4.64
CA VAL A 130 12.94 -24.71 4.99
C VAL A 130 11.95 -25.77 5.44
N GLU A 131 11.18 -25.45 6.47
CA GLU A 131 9.98 -26.19 6.87
C GLU A 131 8.75 -25.44 6.35
N VAL A 132 7.92 -26.14 5.58
CA VAL A 132 6.65 -25.64 5.07
C VAL A 132 5.53 -26.56 5.54
N ILE A 133 4.58 -26.01 6.28
CA ILE A 133 3.37 -26.71 6.73
C ILE A 133 2.18 -26.05 6.06
N SER A 134 1.37 -26.79 5.31
CA SER A 134 0.20 -26.21 4.66
C SER A 134 -0.98 -27.16 4.64
N SER A 135 -2.19 -26.60 4.65
CA SER A 135 -3.43 -27.35 4.48
C SER A 135 -4.48 -26.51 3.77
N THR A 136 -5.21 -27.16 2.86
CA THR A 136 -6.42 -26.63 2.23
C THR A 136 -7.69 -27.09 2.98
N GLY A 137 -7.55 -27.66 4.18
CA GLY A 137 -8.64 -28.07 5.08
C GLY A 137 -8.90 -29.56 5.11
N ASN A 138 -8.25 -30.30 4.20
CA ASN A 138 -8.10 -31.74 4.25
C ASN A 138 -6.88 -32.05 5.11
N GLU A 139 -5.91 -32.84 4.65
CA GLU A 139 -4.72 -33.17 5.45
C GLU A 139 -3.78 -31.97 5.67
N ILE A 140 -2.96 -32.05 6.71
CA ILE A 140 -1.87 -31.11 6.96
C ILE A 140 -0.59 -31.75 6.41
N HIS A 141 0.04 -31.12 5.43
CA HIS A 141 1.29 -31.59 4.85
C HIS A 141 2.47 -30.77 5.39
N GLU A 142 3.46 -31.45 5.95
CA GLU A 142 4.71 -30.91 6.47
C GLU A 142 5.85 -31.33 5.56
N PHE A 143 6.51 -30.37 4.92
CA PHE A 143 7.65 -30.56 4.03
C PHE A 143 8.91 -29.96 4.63
N HIS A 144 10.01 -30.73 4.67
CA HIS A 144 11.35 -30.20 4.82
C HIS A 144 12.09 -30.32 3.50
N MET A 145 12.54 -29.20 2.94
CA MET A 145 13.12 -29.18 1.60
C MET A 145 14.20 -28.11 1.46
N ASN A 146 15.04 -28.32 0.44
CA ASN A 146 16.01 -27.38 -0.07
C ASN A 146 15.69 -27.06 -1.54
N ILE A 147 16.30 -26.02 -2.07
CA ILE A 147 16.30 -25.67 -3.49
C ILE A 147 17.57 -26.26 -4.12
N ASP A 148 17.39 -27.09 -5.14
CA ASP A 148 18.43 -27.46 -6.08
C ASP A 148 18.67 -26.25 -7.01
N ILE A 149 19.69 -25.47 -6.68
CA ILE A 149 20.01 -24.20 -7.35
C ILE A 149 20.37 -24.45 -8.83
N GLN A 150 21.05 -25.54 -9.14
CA GLN A 150 21.48 -25.84 -10.52
C GLN A 150 20.28 -26.16 -11.41
N ASN A 151 19.32 -26.93 -10.90
CA ASN A 151 18.17 -27.40 -11.68
C ASN A 151 16.88 -26.58 -11.46
N ASN A 152 16.90 -25.56 -10.59
CA ASN A 152 15.74 -24.74 -10.24
C ASN A 152 14.51 -25.57 -9.82
N ARG A 153 14.72 -26.52 -8.90
CA ARG A 153 13.67 -27.42 -8.39
C ARG A 153 13.81 -27.64 -6.90
N ALA A 154 12.72 -28.03 -6.25
CA ALA A 154 12.76 -28.49 -4.87
C ALA A 154 13.46 -29.85 -4.75
N ASN A 155 14.32 -29.99 -3.74
CA ASN A 155 14.82 -31.25 -3.24
C ASN A 155 14.15 -31.55 -1.89
N ILE A 156 13.23 -32.51 -1.88
CA ILE A 156 12.43 -32.88 -0.71
C ILE A 156 13.24 -33.83 0.17
N LEU A 157 13.55 -33.41 1.38
CA LEU A 157 14.28 -34.22 2.36
C LEU A 157 13.33 -35.06 3.22
N LYS A 158 12.15 -34.51 3.51
CA LYS A 158 11.15 -35.15 4.35
C LYS A 158 9.77 -34.62 3.99
N HIS A 159 8.79 -35.51 4.02
CA HIS A 159 7.38 -35.20 3.85
C HIS A 159 6.57 -36.03 4.83
N LYS A 160 5.59 -35.40 5.48
CA LYS A 160 4.66 -36.02 6.42
C LYS A 160 3.25 -35.47 6.19
N ALA A 161 2.28 -36.35 5.99
CA ALA A 161 0.86 -36.02 6.04
C ALA A 161 0.30 -36.32 7.45
N LYS A 162 -0.52 -35.41 7.98
CA LYS A 162 -1.21 -35.56 9.26
C LYS A 162 -2.70 -35.33 9.08
N ALA A 163 -3.52 -36.06 9.85
CA ALA A 163 -4.95 -35.80 9.94
C ALA A 163 -5.22 -34.38 10.46
N ASN A 164 -6.28 -33.75 9.96
CA ASN A 164 -6.66 -32.37 10.29
C ASN A 164 -8.06 -32.29 10.92
N PRO A 165 -8.21 -32.76 12.17
CA PRO A 165 -9.52 -32.80 12.82
C PRO A 165 -10.13 -31.40 13.00
N THR A 166 -9.30 -30.36 13.10
CA THR A 166 -9.72 -28.96 13.25
C THR A 166 -10.08 -28.28 11.92
N LYS A 167 -9.88 -28.96 10.78
CA LYS A 167 -10.01 -28.39 9.43
C LYS A 167 -9.26 -27.06 9.28
N TRP A 168 -8.07 -26.99 9.88
CA TRP A 168 -7.19 -25.84 9.75
C TRP A 168 -6.85 -25.60 8.28
N GLN A 169 -6.85 -24.33 7.88
CA GLN A 169 -6.48 -23.88 6.55
C GLN A 169 -5.51 -22.72 6.67
N GLY A 170 -4.41 -22.80 5.95
CA GLY A 170 -3.35 -21.80 6.01
C GLY A 170 -1.99 -22.38 5.67
N THR A 171 -0.97 -21.55 5.82
CA THR A 171 0.42 -21.93 5.59
C THR A 171 1.31 -21.45 6.73
N VAL A 172 2.28 -22.28 7.11
CA VAL A 172 3.38 -21.93 7.99
C VAL A 172 4.68 -22.12 7.21
N ILE A 173 5.52 -21.09 7.20
CA ILE A 173 6.86 -21.14 6.62
C ILE A 173 7.84 -20.82 7.72
N GLU A 174 8.84 -21.69 7.87
CA GLU A 174 9.88 -21.55 8.86
C GLU A 174 11.25 -21.76 8.22
N LEU A 175 12.12 -20.75 8.31
CA LEU A 175 13.46 -20.78 7.73
C LEU A 175 14.49 -20.14 8.66
N GLN A 176 15.74 -20.60 8.56
CA GLN A 176 16.88 -19.98 9.22
C GLN A 176 17.65 -19.13 8.22
N MET A 177 17.99 -17.91 8.61
CA MET A 177 18.70 -16.96 7.76
C MET A 177 19.67 -16.11 8.57
N ASP A 178 20.76 -15.73 7.93
CA ASP A 178 21.68 -14.71 8.43
C ASP A 178 20.99 -13.33 8.41
N GLY A 179 21.12 -12.56 9.48
CA GLY A 179 20.42 -11.29 9.61
C GLY A 179 21.10 -10.31 10.56
N ASP A 180 20.67 -9.05 10.47
CA ASP A 180 20.98 -8.03 11.45
C ASP A 180 19.68 -7.33 11.86
N TYR A 181 19.03 -7.92 12.86
CA TYR A 181 17.76 -7.44 13.38
C TYR A 181 17.88 -6.06 14.01
N THR A 182 18.95 -5.80 14.76
CA THR A 182 19.13 -4.56 15.54
C THR A 182 19.08 -3.33 14.63
N ARG A 183 19.71 -3.39 13.45
CA ARG A 183 19.70 -2.27 12.48
C ARG A 183 18.36 -2.09 11.76
N ILE A 184 17.60 -3.16 11.54
CA ILE A 184 16.37 -3.11 10.72
C ILE A 184 15.08 -3.04 11.52
N MET A 185 15.13 -3.33 12.82
CA MET A 185 13.99 -3.44 13.73
C MET A 185 12.98 -2.30 13.59
N TYR A 186 13.44 -1.03 13.59
CA TYR A 186 12.55 0.12 13.47
C TYR A 186 11.76 0.11 12.15
N ARG A 187 12.44 -0.15 11.03
CA ARG A 187 11.82 -0.22 9.70
C ARG A 187 10.87 -1.40 9.57
N LEU A 188 11.17 -2.52 10.22
CA LEU A 188 10.27 -3.67 10.22
C LEU A 188 8.97 -3.36 10.96
N ILE A 189 9.06 -2.76 12.15
CA ILE A 189 7.89 -2.33 12.93
C ILE A 189 7.10 -1.29 12.16
N GLU A 190 7.78 -0.34 11.52
CA GLU A 190 7.16 0.67 10.66
C GLU A 190 6.41 0.04 9.47
N TYR A 191 6.99 -0.99 8.83
CA TYR A 191 6.32 -1.72 7.75
C TYR A 191 5.05 -2.42 8.23
N LEU A 192 5.10 -3.11 9.38
CA LEU A 192 3.92 -3.78 9.93
C LEU A 192 2.85 -2.76 10.32
N LYS A 193 3.25 -1.63 10.93
CA LYS A 193 2.35 -0.53 11.27
C LYS A 193 1.68 0.06 10.02
N GLN A 194 2.45 0.37 8.99
CA GLN A 194 1.93 0.89 7.73
C GLN A 194 1.10 -0.15 6.98
N THR A 195 1.40 -1.46 7.11
CA THR A 195 0.57 -2.54 6.57
C THR A 195 -0.79 -2.56 7.27
N ALA A 196 -0.83 -2.40 8.59
CA ALA A 196 -2.07 -2.30 9.35
C ALA A 196 -2.90 -1.05 9.03
N MET A 197 -2.29 0.02 8.49
CA MET A 197 -3.02 1.18 7.96
C MET A 197 -3.80 0.88 6.67
N VAL A 198 -3.23 0.08 5.77
CA VAL A 198 -3.86 -0.24 4.46
C VAL A 198 -4.63 -1.53 4.46
N VAL A 199 -4.44 -2.37 5.48
CA VAL A 199 -5.18 -3.60 5.72
C VAL A 199 -5.81 -3.54 7.13
N PRO A 200 -6.76 -2.61 7.37
CA PRO A 200 -7.35 -2.41 8.70
C PRO A 200 -8.17 -3.61 9.19
N TYR A 201 -8.43 -4.59 8.32
CA TYR A 201 -9.18 -5.81 8.62
C TYR A 201 -8.28 -7.01 8.96
N ALA A 202 -6.95 -6.83 9.03
CA ALA A 202 -6.03 -7.88 9.43
C ALA A 202 -5.61 -7.75 10.90
N ASP A 203 -5.48 -8.90 11.58
CA ASP A 203 -4.70 -9.01 12.81
C ASP A 203 -3.28 -9.41 12.45
N ILE A 204 -2.30 -8.64 12.93
CA ILE A 204 -0.89 -8.93 12.74
C ILE A 204 -0.23 -9.02 14.11
N THR A 205 0.22 -10.23 14.46
CA THR A 205 0.94 -10.50 15.69
C THR A 205 2.41 -10.72 15.36
N TYR A 206 3.30 -9.92 15.96
CA TYR A 206 4.73 -9.98 15.73
C TYR A 206 5.50 -10.14 17.05
N ILE A 207 6.30 -11.20 17.15
CA ILE A 207 7.22 -11.43 18.27
C ILE A 207 8.65 -11.24 17.77
N ASP A 208 9.36 -10.29 18.36
CA ASP A 208 10.75 -9.99 18.02
C ASP A 208 11.75 -10.96 18.69
N PRO A 209 13.04 -10.93 18.31
CA PRO A 209 14.07 -11.76 18.92
C PRO A 209 14.28 -11.52 20.42
N ARG A 210 13.83 -10.37 20.95
CA ARG A 210 13.91 -10.01 22.37
C ARG A 210 12.67 -10.48 23.16
N GLY A 211 11.71 -11.13 22.49
CA GLY A 211 10.47 -11.59 23.09
C GLY A 211 9.40 -10.50 23.25
N ARG A 212 9.59 -9.31 22.66
CA ARG A 212 8.57 -8.25 22.69
C ARG A 212 7.45 -8.59 21.72
N LEU A 213 6.23 -8.52 22.24
CA LEU A 213 5.00 -8.74 21.50
C LEU A 213 4.49 -7.40 20.95
N TYR A 214 4.32 -7.35 19.63
CA TYR A 214 3.64 -6.28 18.91
C TYR A 214 2.34 -6.85 18.37
N LYS A 215 1.21 -6.19 18.65
CA LYS A 215 -0.10 -6.61 18.16
C LYS A 215 -0.74 -5.44 17.44
N PHE A 216 -1.03 -5.65 16.16
CA PHE A 216 -1.81 -4.73 15.34
C PHE A 216 -3.18 -5.36 15.15
N GLU A 217 -4.14 -4.94 15.97
CA GLU A 217 -5.50 -5.49 15.94
C GLU A 217 -6.31 -4.89 14.78
N ARG A 218 -7.19 -5.67 14.20
CA ARG A 218 -8.10 -5.21 13.16
C ARG A 218 -9.05 -4.13 13.71
N GLY A 219 -9.27 -3.08 12.93
CA GLY A 219 -10.30 -2.06 13.19
C GLY A 219 -11.65 -2.38 12.56
N THR A 220 -11.72 -3.36 11.65
CA THR A 220 -12.95 -3.76 10.95
C THR A 220 -12.87 -5.21 10.49
N THR A 221 -14.00 -5.80 10.12
CA THR A 221 -14.07 -7.13 9.48
C THR A 221 -14.43 -7.05 8.00
N LYS A 222 -14.74 -5.85 7.49
CA LYS A 222 -15.08 -5.60 6.09
C LYS A 222 -13.85 -5.74 5.21
N ILE A 223 -13.92 -6.66 4.25
CA ILE A 223 -12.87 -6.89 3.24
C ILE A 223 -13.30 -6.23 1.93
N PRO A 224 -12.39 -5.57 1.20
CA PRO A 224 -12.68 -5.02 -0.12
C PRO A 224 -12.97 -6.14 -1.15
N PRO A 225 -13.71 -5.84 -2.24
CA PRO A 225 -14.05 -6.83 -3.25
C PRO A 225 -12.80 -7.36 -3.95
N LEU A 226 -12.79 -8.65 -4.31
CA LEU A 226 -11.64 -9.25 -5.00
C LEU A 226 -11.51 -8.73 -6.44
N PRO A 227 -10.27 -8.54 -6.94
CA PRO A 227 -10.05 -8.15 -8.32
C PRO A 227 -10.33 -9.31 -9.28
N GLU A 228 -10.95 -9.00 -10.42
CA GLU A 228 -11.24 -9.97 -11.48
C GLU A 228 -10.10 -10.06 -12.50
N SER A 229 -9.91 -11.23 -13.10
CA SER A 229 -8.99 -11.38 -14.23
C SER A 229 -9.59 -10.78 -15.50
N VAL A 230 -8.80 -10.00 -16.24
CA VAL A 230 -9.24 -9.33 -17.46
C VAL A 230 -8.23 -9.52 -18.60
N LEU A 231 -8.69 -9.30 -19.84
CA LEU A 231 -7.84 -9.32 -21.03
C LEU A 231 -6.85 -8.13 -21.04
N PRO A 232 -5.75 -8.16 -21.80
CA PRO A 232 -4.90 -6.98 -21.95
C PRO A 232 -5.60 -5.84 -22.72
N HIS A 233 -5.22 -4.60 -22.45
CA HIS A 233 -5.65 -3.45 -23.25
C HIS A 233 -4.65 -3.21 -24.40
N PRO A 234 -5.07 -2.84 -25.62
CA PRO A 234 -4.16 -2.66 -26.78
C PRO A 234 -2.96 -1.75 -26.50
N HIS A 235 -3.17 -0.58 -25.89
CA HIS A 235 -2.07 0.34 -25.50
C HIS A 235 -0.98 -0.25 -24.59
N GLY A 236 -1.27 -1.33 -23.84
CA GLY A 236 -0.36 -1.92 -22.86
C GLY A 236 0.38 -3.16 -23.36
N VAL A 237 0.25 -3.46 -24.65
CA VAL A 237 0.75 -4.68 -25.27
C VAL A 237 2.06 -4.38 -26.00
N ASP A 238 3.05 -5.26 -25.82
CA ASP A 238 4.29 -5.24 -26.58
C ASP A 238 4.31 -6.33 -27.66
N VAL A 239 5.36 -6.32 -28.48
CA VAL A 239 5.53 -7.25 -29.61
C VAL A 239 5.52 -8.71 -29.14
N GLU A 240 6.16 -9.01 -28.01
CA GLU A 240 6.26 -10.37 -27.46
C GLU A 240 4.91 -10.86 -26.93
N THR A 241 4.21 -10.01 -26.17
CA THR A 241 2.86 -10.30 -25.67
C THR A 241 1.91 -10.55 -26.84
N PHE A 242 1.97 -9.71 -27.89
CA PHE A 242 1.17 -9.89 -29.10
C PHE A 242 1.47 -11.22 -29.80
N ARG A 243 2.75 -11.58 -29.95
CA ARG A 243 3.16 -12.88 -30.51
C ARG A 243 2.65 -14.06 -29.69
N ARG A 244 2.72 -13.99 -28.36
CA ARG A 244 2.17 -15.02 -27.47
C ARG A 244 0.66 -15.17 -27.62
N LEU A 245 -0.06 -14.05 -27.76
CA LEU A 245 -1.50 -14.08 -28.01
C LEU A 245 -1.81 -14.77 -29.36
N ILE A 246 -1.07 -14.47 -30.42
CA ILE A 246 -1.20 -15.14 -31.73
C ILE A 246 -0.92 -16.65 -31.62
N ALA A 247 0.10 -17.04 -30.85
CA ALA A 247 0.50 -18.44 -30.71
C ALA A 247 -0.53 -19.27 -29.91
N ASN A 248 -1.09 -18.70 -28.84
CA ASN A 248 -1.96 -19.41 -27.91
C ASN A 248 -3.43 -19.46 -28.33
N LYS A 249 -3.87 -18.58 -29.24
CA LYS A 249 -5.30 -18.41 -29.56
C LYS A 249 -5.58 -18.63 -31.05
N ASN A 250 -6.67 -19.34 -31.34
CA ASN A 250 -7.06 -19.73 -32.70
C ASN A 250 -8.07 -18.73 -33.28
N ALA A 251 -7.66 -17.48 -33.48
CA ALA A 251 -8.49 -16.54 -34.23
C ALA A 251 -8.28 -16.75 -35.75
N SER A 252 -9.39 -16.78 -36.50
CA SER A 252 -9.37 -17.04 -37.94
C SER A 252 -8.94 -15.83 -38.76
N ASN A 253 -9.26 -14.63 -38.27
CA ASN A 253 -9.01 -13.35 -38.89
C ASN A 253 -8.59 -12.30 -37.84
N MET A 254 -8.07 -11.16 -38.32
CA MET A 254 -7.50 -10.14 -37.43
C MET A 254 -8.55 -9.35 -36.67
N LYS A 255 -9.73 -9.17 -37.24
CA LYS A 255 -10.85 -8.50 -36.58
C LYS A 255 -11.30 -9.26 -35.33
N ASP A 256 -11.58 -10.55 -35.48
CA ASP A 256 -11.98 -11.43 -34.37
C ASP A 256 -10.86 -11.53 -33.34
N PHE A 257 -9.60 -11.63 -33.79
CA PHE A 257 -8.45 -11.62 -32.90
C PHE A 257 -8.44 -10.38 -32.02
N MET A 258 -8.64 -9.19 -32.60
CA MET A 258 -8.62 -7.93 -31.86
C MET A 258 -9.78 -7.84 -30.86
N MET A 259 -10.96 -8.37 -31.19
CA MET A 259 -12.15 -8.35 -30.32
C MET A 259 -12.05 -9.37 -29.17
N GLU A 260 -11.54 -10.57 -29.42
CA GLU A 260 -11.50 -11.66 -28.44
C GLU A 260 -10.33 -11.56 -27.45
N ASN A 261 -9.25 -10.88 -27.83
CA ASN A 261 -8.00 -10.88 -27.06
C ASN A 261 -7.71 -9.57 -26.35
N PHE A 262 -8.45 -8.50 -26.65
CA PHE A 262 -8.22 -7.20 -26.04
C PHE A 262 -9.48 -6.58 -25.43
N GLN A 263 -9.29 -5.87 -24.32
CA GLN A 263 -10.35 -5.06 -23.73
C GLN A 263 -10.68 -3.84 -24.57
N GLY A 264 -11.95 -3.43 -24.54
CA GLY A 264 -12.38 -2.16 -25.11
C GLY A 264 -12.36 -2.09 -26.64
N VAL A 265 -12.29 -3.26 -27.30
CA VAL A 265 -12.29 -3.38 -28.76
C VAL A 265 -13.60 -4.01 -29.22
N GLY A 266 -14.51 -3.15 -29.70
CA GLY A 266 -15.72 -3.57 -30.42
C GLY A 266 -15.47 -3.72 -31.91
N THR A 267 -16.51 -4.11 -32.66
CA THR A 267 -16.47 -4.28 -34.13
C THR A 267 -15.97 -3.02 -34.85
N VAL A 268 -16.60 -1.87 -34.59
CA VAL A 268 -16.27 -0.59 -35.23
C VAL A 268 -14.87 -0.12 -34.85
N THR A 269 -14.44 -0.34 -33.61
CA THR A 269 -13.11 0.03 -33.13
C THR A 269 -12.04 -0.83 -33.80
N ALA A 270 -12.28 -2.14 -33.93
CA ALA A 270 -11.38 -3.06 -34.61
C ALA A 270 -11.21 -2.69 -36.09
N GLU A 271 -12.31 -2.45 -36.82
CA GLU A 271 -12.29 -2.05 -38.23
C GLU A 271 -11.45 -0.78 -38.44
N ARG A 272 -11.78 0.29 -37.70
CA ARG A 272 -11.07 1.58 -37.80
C ARG A 272 -9.59 1.48 -37.42
N PHE A 273 -9.28 0.66 -36.43
CA PHE A 273 -7.89 0.44 -36.01
C PHE A 273 -7.10 -0.29 -37.09
N LEU A 274 -7.68 -1.35 -37.67
CA LEU A 274 -7.02 -2.14 -38.71
C LEU A 274 -6.85 -1.36 -40.02
N GLU A 275 -7.81 -0.50 -40.35
CA GLU A 275 -7.69 0.46 -41.44
C GLU A 275 -6.50 1.41 -41.23
N MET A 276 -6.36 1.99 -40.02
CA MET A 276 -5.22 2.85 -39.68
C MET A 276 -3.88 2.10 -39.67
N ALA A 277 -3.89 0.82 -39.29
CA ALA A 277 -2.69 -0.03 -39.33
C ALA A 277 -2.35 -0.51 -40.76
N GLU A 278 -3.24 -0.26 -41.73
CA GLU A 278 -3.18 -0.79 -43.10
C GLU A 278 -3.08 -2.33 -43.14
N ILE A 279 -3.80 -3.00 -42.24
CA ILE A 279 -3.88 -4.46 -42.16
C ILE A 279 -5.28 -4.90 -42.54
N SER A 280 -5.40 -5.84 -43.47
CA SER A 280 -6.70 -6.39 -43.88
C SER A 280 -7.36 -7.16 -42.73
N GLU A 281 -8.64 -6.90 -42.49
CA GLU A 281 -9.46 -7.57 -41.45
C GLU A 281 -9.41 -9.10 -41.57
N LYS A 282 -9.37 -9.61 -42.81
CA LYS A 282 -9.40 -11.05 -43.12
C LYS A 282 -8.03 -11.73 -42.99
N THR A 283 -6.98 -10.96 -42.69
CA THR A 283 -5.63 -11.51 -42.55
C THR A 283 -5.58 -12.50 -41.40
N ASN A 284 -4.98 -13.66 -41.62
CA ASN A 284 -4.79 -14.63 -40.56
C ASN A 284 -3.69 -14.13 -39.60
N PRO A 285 -3.97 -14.01 -38.29
CA PRO A 285 -2.99 -13.54 -37.29
C PRO A 285 -1.65 -14.30 -37.34
N LYS A 286 -1.67 -15.61 -37.62
CA LYS A 286 -0.47 -16.47 -37.64
C LYS A 286 0.41 -16.24 -38.88
N LYS A 287 -0.09 -15.54 -39.90
CA LYS A 287 0.64 -15.25 -41.14
C LYS A 287 1.25 -13.84 -41.16
N LEU A 288 1.08 -13.05 -40.09
CA LEU A 288 1.64 -11.71 -40.01
C LEU A 288 3.17 -11.75 -40.01
N SER A 289 3.79 -10.87 -40.80
CA SER A 289 5.24 -10.72 -40.79
C SER A 289 5.69 -10.02 -39.49
N PRO A 290 6.97 -10.16 -39.09
CA PRO A 290 7.52 -9.39 -37.97
C PRO A 290 7.34 -7.88 -38.12
N GLU A 291 7.41 -7.37 -39.35
CA GLU A 291 7.24 -5.95 -39.68
C GLU A 291 5.80 -5.50 -39.47
N ASP A 292 4.82 -6.32 -39.88
CA ASP A 292 3.39 -6.05 -39.65
C ASP A 292 3.08 -5.98 -38.16
N ILE A 293 3.66 -6.88 -37.36
CA ILE A 293 3.45 -6.87 -35.90
C ILE A 293 3.99 -5.57 -35.29
N VAL A 294 5.19 -5.13 -35.70
CA VAL A 294 5.76 -3.88 -35.21
C VAL A 294 4.90 -2.68 -35.62
N LYS A 295 4.37 -2.69 -36.85
CA LYS A 295 3.46 -1.67 -37.36
C LYS A 295 2.19 -1.59 -36.51
N ILE A 296 1.50 -2.72 -36.31
CA ILE A 296 0.31 -2.83 -35.45
C ILE A 296 0.60 -2.25 -34.07
N ILE A 297 1.70 -2.65 -33.42
CA ILE A 297 2.03 -2.17 -32.07
C ILE A 297 2.32 -0.67 -32.03
N ARG A 298 2.96 -0.09 -33.06
CA ARG A 298 3.11 1.37 -33.14
C ARG A 298 1.76 2.06 -33.28
N THR A 299 0.90 1.57 -34.18
CA THR A 299 -0.45 2.09 -34.36
C THR A 299 -1.28 1.97 -33.07
N THR A 300 -1.12 0.91 -32.27
CA THR A 300 -1.84 0.80 -30.99
C THR A 300 -1.51 1.95 -30.04
N LYS A 301 -0.31 2.52 -30.08
CA LYS A 301 0.07 3.64 -29.19
C LYS A 301 -0.46 4.98 -29.67
N GLU A 302 -0.67 5.12 -30.97
CA GLU A 302 -1.13 6.35 -31.61
C GLU A 302 -2.66 6.45 -31.66
N TYR A 303 -3.36 5.31 -31.67
CA TYR A 303 -4.82 5.27 -31.77
C TYR A 303 -5.52 5.65 -30.46
N ASP A 304 -6.13 6.83 -30.41
CA ASP A 304 -6.73 7.41 -29.20
C ASP A 304 -8.20 6.99 -28.93
N LYS A 305 -8.84 6.27 -29.86
CA LYS A 305 -10.27 5.91 -29.77
C LYS A 305 -10.53 4.57 -29.09
N PHE A 306 -9.52 3.93 -28.49
CA PHE A 306 -9.76 2.76 -27.66
C PHE A 306 -10.58 3.14 -26.42
N VAL A 307 -11.52 2.27 -26.06
CA VAL A 307 -12.28 2.44 -24.81
C VAL A 307 -11.33 2.20 -23.65
N ARG A 308 -11.42 3.04 -22.60
CA ARG A 308 -10.57 2.90 -21.42
C ARG A 308 -10.72 1.49 -20.81
N PRO A 309 -9.62 0.89 -20.31
CA PRO A 309 -9.66 -0.42 -19.68
C PRO A 309 -10.61 -0.44 -18.47
N ILE A 310 -11.22 -1.60 -18.25
CA ILE A 310 -12.18 -1.84 -17.17
C ILE A 310 -11.41 -1.88 -15.84
N ALA A 311 -11.98 -1.26 -14.81
CA ALA A 311 -11.36 -1.18 -13.48
C ALA A 311 -11.71 -2.35 -12.55
N SER A 312 -12.51 -3.33 -12.99
CA SER A 312 -12.89 -4.51 -12.18
C SER A 312 -11.71 -5.42 -11.84
N CYS A 313 -10.61 -5.30 -12.58
CA CYS A 313 -9.34 -5.96 -12.25
C CYS A 313 -8.55 -5.28 -11.12
N LEU A 314 -9.08 -4.19 -10.58
CA LEU A 314 -8.53 -3.47 -9.45
C LEU A 314 -9.41 -3.65 -8.22
N SER A 315 -8.74 -3.68 -7.08
CA SER A 315 -9.31 -3.77 -5.74
C SER A 315 -8.70 -2.62 -4.92
N PRO A 316 -9.25 -1.40 -4.98
CA PRO A 316 -8.81 -0.30 -4.14
C PRO A 316 -9.02 -0.63 -2.65
N ILE A 317 -8.46 0.17 -1.74
CA ILE A 317 -8.71 0.02 -0.31
C ILE A 317 -10.13 0.53 0.01
N GLY A 318 -10.50 1.67 -0.56
CA GLY A 318 -11.76 2.36 -0.31
C GLY A 318 -11.65 3.41 0.80
N GLU A 319 -12.50 4.44 0.72
CA GLU A 319 -12.47 5.58 1.64
C GLU A 319 -12.63 5.16 3.11
N ASP A 320 -13.68 4.39 3.42
CA ASP A 320 -13.97 3.92 4.79
C ASP A 320 -12.80 3.12 5.40
N LEU A 321 -12.23 2.19 4.62
CA LEU A 321 -11.19 1.29 5.11
C LEU A 321 -9.88 2.05 5.32
N LEU A 322 -9.49 2.90 4.37
CA LEU A 322 -8.28 3.70 4.49
C LEU A 322 -8.38 4.72 5.64
N GLU A 323 -9.55 5.32 5.84
CA GLU A 323 -9.83 6.19 6.98
C GLU A 323 -9.74 5.44 8.31
N THR A 324 -10.37 4.26 8.39
CA THR A 324 -10.33 3.40 9.59
C THR A 324 -8.90 3.03 9.95
N GLY A 325 -8.10 2.57 8.98
CA GLY A 325 -6.73 2.12 9.22
C GLY A 325 -5.79 3.25 9.65
N ILE A 326 -5.85 4.40 8.98
CA ILE A 326 -5.02 5.56 9.34
C ILE A 326 -5.44 6.11 10.72
N SER A 327 -6.74 6.22 10.98
CA SER A 327 -7.25 6.75 12.25
C SER A 327 -6.86 5.86 13.42
N LYS A 328 -6.96 4.54 13.26
CA LYS A 328 -6.55 3.55 14.26
C LYS A 328 -5.05 3.64 14.56
N GLU A 329 -4.20 3.55 13.54
CA GLU A 329 -2.73 3.47 13.73
C GLU A 329 -2.07 4.80 14.16
N LEU A 330 -2.74 5.93 13.89
CA LEU A 330 -2.32 7.25 14.36
C LEU A 330 -3.06 7.71 15.62
N ALA A 331 -3.98 6.89 16.15
CA ALA A 331 -4.82 7.21 17.31
C ALA A 331 -5.51 8.59 17.17
N LEU A 332 -6.11 8.85 16.01
CA LEU A 332 -6.79 10.11 15.74
C LEU A 332 -8.05 10.23 16.61
N GLN A 333 -8.29 11.42 17.14
CA GLN A 333 -9.42 11.77 18.00
C GLN A 333 -10.35 12.77 17.30
N GLU A 334 -11.66 12.56 17.38
CA GLU A 334 -12.66 13.40 16.70
C GLU A 334 -12.61 14.87 17.13
N GLU A 335 -12.35 15.15 18.42
CA GLU A 335 -12.35 16.53 18.96
C GLU A 335 -11.09 17.34 18.58
N GLY A 336 -10.03 16.68 18.13
CA GLY A 336 -8.70 17.27 18.00
C GLY A 336 -8.06 17.17 16.63
N ASP A 337 -8.47 16.16 15.88
CA ASP A 337 -7.89 15.75 14.61
C ASP A 337 -8.94 15.76 13.50
N TYR A 338 -8.45 15.83 12.27
CA TYR A 338 -9.29 15.79 11.09
C TYR A 338 -8.56 15.01 10.00
N ILE A 339 -9.27 14.10 9.36
CA ILE A 339 -8.81 13.34 8.21
C ILE A 339 -9.81 13.53 7.08
N LYS A 340 -9.31 13.63 5.84
CA LYS A 340 -10.13 13.51 4.65
C LYS A 340 -9.51 12.50 3.72
N VAL A 341 -10.27 11.45 3.41
CA VAL A 341 -9.94 10.44 2.41
C VAL A 341 -10.73 10.70 1.13
N VAL A 342 -10.09 10.40 -0.01
CA VAL A 342 -10.66 10.51 -1.35
C VAL A 342 -10.19 9.31 -2.18
N THR A 343 -11.12 8.61 -2.82
CA THR A 343 -10.84 7.61 -3.85
C THR A 343 -11.19 8.18 -5.22
N ARG A 344 -10.19 8.31 -6.09
CA ARG A 344 -10.38 8.90 -7.42
C ARG A 344 -11.01 7.89 -8.39
N LYS A 345 -11.58 8.43 -9.48
CA LYS A 345 -12.06 7.59 -10.58
C LYS A 345 -10.88 6.86 -11.26
N PRO A 346 -11.09 5.65 -11.78
CA PRO A 346 -10.06 4.92 -12.52
C PRO A 346 -9.50 5.76 -13.68
N SER A 347 -8.18 5.76 -13.78
CA SER A 347 -7.40 6.37 -14.85
C SER A 347 -6.56 5.30 -15.55
N THR A 348 -5.84 5.67 -16.61
CA THR A 348 -5.05 4.72 -17.40
C THR A 348 -3.70 5.32 -17.71
N TYR A 349 -2.64 4.52 -17.62
CA TYR A 349 -1.32 4.88 -18.10
C TYR A 349 -0.76 3.70 -18.90
N SER A 350 -0.22 3.95 -20.09
CA SER A 350 0.32 2.88 -20.97
C SER A 350 -0.58 1.64 -21.09
N GLY A 351 -1.91 1.82 -21.15
CA GLY A 351 -2.90 0.73 -21.21
C GLY A 351 -3.19 -0.02 -19.91
N TYR A 352 -2.56 0.32 -18.79
CA TYR A 352 -2.86 -0.27 -17.49
C TYR A 352 -3.84 0.64 -16.71
N PRO A 353 -5.00 0.11 -16.27
CA PRO A 353 -5.90 0.86 -15.42
C PRO A 353 -5.28 1.03 -14.03
N PHE A 354 -5.44 2.20 -13.44
CA PHE A 354 -5.00 2.49 -12.08
C PHE A 354 -6.00 3.39 -11.35
N ILE A 355 -6.05 3.26 -10.03
CA ILE A 355 -6.82 4.13 -9.14
C ILE A 355 -5.86 4.74 -8.13
N VAL A 356 -6.10 6.01 -7.78
CA VAL A 356 -5.36 6.71 -6.74
C VAL A 356 -6.29 7.05 -5.59
N GLU A 357 -5.84 6.73 -4.38
CA GLU A 357 -6.50 7.09 -3.14
C GLU A 357 -5.56 7.97 -2.34
N ALA A 358 -6.08 9.04 -1.76
CA ALA A 358 -5.30 9.96 -0.95
C ALA A 358 -6.05 10.28 0.34
N ALA A 359 -5.31 10.28 1.44
CA ALA A 359 -5.77 10.75 2.72
C ALA A 359 -4.86 11.88 3.20
N VAL A 360 -5.45 12.97 3.68
CA VAL A 360 -4.71 14.06 4.32
C VAL A 360 -5.30 14.26 5.71
N ALA A 361 -4.45 14.18 6.73
CA ALA A 361 -4.84 14.31 8.13
C ALA A 361 -4.00 15.37 8.85
N THR A 362 -4.62 16.10 9.78
CA THR A 362 -3.95 17.08 10.64
C THR A 362 -4.57 17.07 12.03
N GLY A 363 -3.77 17.38 13.06
CA GLY A 363 -4.32 17.53 14.40
C GLY A 363 -3.31 17.37 15.53
N LYS A 364 -3.82 17.33 16.76
CA LYS A 364 -3.00 17.26 17.99
C LYS A 364 -2.38 15.88 18.18
N SER A 365 -3.07 14.80 17.83
CA SER A 365 -2.53 13.44 18.00
C SER A 365 -1.36 13.22 17.06
N ILE A 366 -1.48 13.70 15.82
CA ILE A 366 -0.39 13.73 14.84
C ILE A 366 0.80 14.52 15.37
N GLN A 367 0.58 15.72 15.93
CA GLN A 367 1.65 16.52 16.53
C GLN A 367 2.39 15.79 17.65
N LYS A 368 1.68 15.06 18.50
CA LYS A 368 2.26 14.30 19.62
C LYS A 368 3.09 13.10 19.14
N THR A 369 2.59 12.40 18.12
CA THR A 369 3.19 11.13 17.66
C THR A 369 4.28 11.33 16.61
N LEU A 370 4.12 12.28 15.70
CA LEU A 370 4.99 12.48 14.54
C LEU A 370 5.70 13.84 14.53
N GLY A 371 5.30 14.76 15.43
CA GLY A 371 5.86 16.10 15.50
C GLY A 371 5.24 17.07 14.49
N SER A 372 5.93 18.20 14.28
CA SER A 372 5.53 19.22 13.32
C SER A 372 6.01 18.88 11.91
N GLY A 373 5.28 19.37 10.90
CA GLY A 373 5.64 19.23 9.50
C GLY A 373 4.87 18.13 8.79
N ILE A 374 5.34 17.80 7.58
CA ILE A 374 4.67 16.86 6.68
C ILE A 374 5.31 15.47 6.83
N THR A 375 4.49 14.48 7.15
CA THR A 375 4.83 13.05 7.11
C THR A 375 4.12 12.40 5.92
N LEU A 376 4.85 11.67 5.09
CA LEU A 376 4.34 11.04 3.87
C LEU A 376 4.32 9.51 4.00
N TYR A 377 3.14 8.92 3.86
CA TYR A 377 2.95 7.48 3.70
C TYR A 377 2.64 7.15 2.25
N ARG A 378 3.34 6.15 1.71
CA ARG A 378 3.27 5.77 0.30
C ARG A 378 2.91 4.30 0.19
N PHE A 379 1.90 4.01 -0.61
CA PHE A 379 1.41 2.66 -0.81
C PHE A 379 1.24 2.36 -2.29
N ALA A 380 1.60 1.14 -2.68
CA ALA A 380 1.33 0.62 -4.02
C ALA A 380 0.74 -0.79 -3.92
N ASN A 381 -0.42 -1.04 -4.54
CA ASN A 381 -1.15 -2.31 -4.42
C ASN A 381 -1.24 -2.83 -2.97
N ARG A 382 -1.59 -1.96 -2.00
CA ARG A 382 -1.63 -2.25 -0.55
C ARG A 382 -0.28 -2.63 0.10
N ILE A 383 0.85 -2.31 -0.54
CA ILE A 383 2.20 -2.50 -0.01
C ILE A 383 2.77 -1.15 0.44
N PRO A 384 3.23 -1.02 1.69
CA PRO A 384 3.99 0.14 2.15
C PRO A 384 5.35 0.29 1.45
N LEU A 385 5.65 1.52 1.01
CA LEU A 385 6.92 1.88 0.36
C LEU A 385 7.78 2.69 1.34
N LEU A 386 8.75 2.05 2.00
CA LEU A 386 9.56 2.66 3.06
C LEU A 386 10.90 3.24 2.63
N PHE A 387 11.45 2.79 1.50
CA PHE A 387 12.79 3.18 1.04
C PHE A 387 12.72 4.19 -0.10
N ASP A 388 13.81 4.94 -0.29
CA ASP A 388 14.02 5.89 -1.39
C ASP A 388 12.86 6.87 -1.64
N GLU A 389 12.34 7.45 -0.55
CA GLU A 389 11.17 8.33 -0.57
C GLU A 389 11.31 9.49 -1.56
N SER A 390 12.43 10.21 -1.52
CA SER A 390 12.69 11.41 -2.33
C SER A 390 12.79 11.13 -3.84
N SER A 391 12.97 9.87 -4.24
CA SER A 391 13.10 9.47 -5.64
C SER A 391 11.77 9.11 -6.30
N GLY A 392 10.68 9.05 -5.53
CA GLY A 392 9.37 8.60 -6.00
C GLY A 392 8.45 9.73 -6.47
N VAL A 393 7.60 9.41 -7.44
CA VAL A 393 6.57 10.33 -7.98
C VAL A 393 5.60 10.85 -6.91
N ILE A 394 5.27 10.05 -5.88
CA ILE A 394 4.39 10.50 -4.78
C ILE A 394 5.06 11.64 -3.99
N TRP A 395 6.36 11.51 -3.69
CA TRP A 395 7.09 12.55 -2.97
C TRP A 395 7.17 13.83 -3.80
N LYS A 396 7.47 13.70 -5.10
CA LYS A 396 7.45 14.82 -6.05
C LYS A 396 6.08 15.51 -6.04
N ALA A 397 4.98 14.75 -6.11
CA ALA A 397 3.63 15.31 -6.07
C ALA A 397 3.33 16.05 -4.76
N ALA A 398 3.68 15.48 -3.61
CA ALA A 398 3.40 16.06 -2.30
C ALA A 398 4.25 17.30 -1.98
N TYR A 399 5.56 17.28 -2.30
CA TYR A 399 6.49 18.34 -1.90
C TYR A 399 6.79 19.38 -2.99
N LYS A 400 6.75 19.01 -4.28
CA LYS A 400 7.06 19.93 -5.39
C LYS A 400 5.81 20.49 -6.08
N ASN A 401 4.78 19.68 -6.28
CA ASN A 401 3.63 20.08 -7.13
C ASN A 401 2.50 20.80 -6.37
N ILE A 402 2.56 20.86 -5.04
CA ILE A 402 1.51 21.40 -4.18
C ILE A 402 2.05 22.57 -3.36
N ASN A 403 1.39 23.73 -3.51
CA ASN A 403 1.63 24.88 -2.66
C ASN A 403 0.77 24.80 -1.38
N TRP A 404 1.36 24.30 -0.30
CA TRP A 404 0.70 24.08 1.00
C TRP A 404 0.14 25.36 1.66
N LYS A 405 0.72 26.53 1.36
CA LYS A 405 0.20 27.82 1.86
C LYS A 405 -1.23 28.09 1.41
N THR A 406 -1.61 27.63 0.21
CA THR A 406 -2.99 27.75 -0.31
C THR A 406 -4.01 27.04 0.59
N TYR A 407 -3.57 25.96 1.25
CA TYR A 407 -4.36 25.11 2.14
C TYR A 407 -4.25 25.52 3.61
N LYS A 408 -3.60 26.66 3.92
CA LYS A 408 -3.36 27.14 5.29
C LYS A 408 -2.48 26.20 6.12
N VAL A 409 -1.62 25.44 5.46
CA VAL A 409 -0.61 24.60 6.08
C VAL A 409 0.71 25.37 6.07
N ASP A 410 1.20 25.69 7.26
CA ASP A 410 2.52 26.28 7.50
C ASP A 410 3.56 25.20 7.80
N LYS A 411 4.85 25.56 7.85
CA LYS A 411 5.95 24.59 8.07
C LYS A 411 5.79 23.77 9.35
N ASP A 412 5.26 24.39 10.40
CA ASP A 412 5.12 23.74 11.71
C ASP A 412 3.79 22.99 11.86
N THR A 413 2.93 23.02 10.84
CA THR A 413 1.63 22.36 10.87
C THR A 413 1.83 20.84 10.80
N PRO A 414 1.32 20.07 11.77
CA PRO A 414 1.39 18.61 11.73
C PRO A 414 0.45 18.11 10.64
N LEU A 415 1.02 17.50 9.60
CA LEU A 415 0.27 17.03 8.43
C LEU A 415 0.73 15.63 8.06
N VAL A 416 -0.20 14.69 7.98
CA VAL A 416 0.02 13.39 7.37
C VAL A 416 -0.60 13.37 6.00
N ILE A 417 0.14 12.89 5.02
CA ILE A 417 -0.33 12.62 3.67
C ILE A 417 -0.11 11.13 3.43
N ALA A 418 -1.18 10.39 3.16
CA ALA A 418 -1.10 9.01 2.73
C ALA A 418 -1.60 8.91 1.29
N VAL A 419 -0.83 8.25 0.42
CA VAL A 419 -1.21 8.04 -0.98
C VAL A 419 -1.09 6.57 -1.31
N HIS A 420 -2.17 6.00 -1.82
CA HIS A 420 -2.21 4.65 -2.34
C HIS A 420 -2.46 4.68 -3.86
N VAL A 421 -1.67 3.92 -4.60
CA VAL A 421 -1.88 3.67 -6.03
C VAL A 421 -2.10 2.18 -6.24
N CYS A 422 -3.22 1.80 -6.83
CA CYS A 422 -3.44 0.42 -7.23
C CYS A 422 -3.59 0.28 -8.74
N SER A 423 -2.96 -0.77 -9.31
CA SER A 423 -2.92 -1.05 -10.74
C SER A 423 -2.60 -2.54 -10.96
N THR A 424 -2.93 -3.07 -12.14
CA THR A 424 -2.48 -4.42 -12.56
C THR A 424 -0.96 -4.48 -12.75
N LYS A 425 -0.34 -3.34 -13.08
CA LYS A 425 1.11 -3.16 -13.13
C LYS A 425 1.45 -1.84 -12.45
N ILE A 426 2.38 -1.84 -11.52
CA ILE A 426 2.89 -0.61 -10.91
C ILE A 426 4.22 -0.28 -11.59
N PRO A 427 4.46 0.99 -12.00
CA PRO A 427 5.70 1.36 -12.67
C PRO A 427 6.82 1.53 -11.63
N TYR A 428 7.30 0.44 -11.03
CA TYR A 428 8.45 0.48 -10.12
C TYR A 428 9.74 0.78 -10.89
N LYS A 429 10.65 1.56 -10.28
CA LYS A 429 11.99 1.79 -10.85
C LYS A 429 13.00 0.70 -10.46
N SER A 430 12.75 -0.01 -9.35
CA SER A 430 13.59 -1.11 -8.85
C SER A 430 12.78 -2.40 -8.70
N VAL A 431 13.45 -3.55 -8.87
CA VAL A 431 12.86 -4.89 -8.65
C VAL A 431 12.40 -5.08 -7.20
N GLY A 432 13.07 -4.39 -6.26
CA GLY A 432 12.72 -4.40 -4.83
C GLY A 432 11.42 -3.67 -4.47
N LYS A 433 10.70 -3.05 -5.44
CA LYS A 433 9.43 -2.34 -5.24
C LYS A 433 9.49 -1.22 -4.19
N GLU A 434 10.49 -0.35 -4.27
CA GLU A 434 10.72 0.66 -3.22
C GLU A 434 10.09 2.02 -3.52
N PHE A 435 10.01 2.37 -4.79
CA PHE A 435 9.41 3.61 -5.24
C PHE A 435 8.91 3.49 -6.68
N MET A 436 7.93 4.34 -6.98
CA MET A 436 7.31 4.42 -8.31
C MET A 436 8.05 5.43 -9.18
N ALA A 437 8.21 5.07 -10.45
CA ALA A 437 8.78 5.92 -11.49
C ALA A 437 7.86 7.09 -11.84
N ASP A 438 8.45 8.13 -12.40
CA ASP A 438 7.76 9.33 -12.84
C ASP A 438 7.02 9.05 -14.16
N GLN A 439 5.75 8.71 -14.07
CA GLN A 439 4.82 8.65 -15.20
C GLN A 439 3.91 9.88 -15.17
N PRO A 440 3.83 10.70 -16.24
CA PRO A 440 3.08 11.96 -16.23
C PRO A 440 1.60 11.82 -15.84
N GLU A 441 0.93 10.79 -16.33
CA GLU A 441 -0.48 10.50 -16.06
C GLU A 441 -0.70 10.15 -14.59
N VAL A 442 0.21 9.33 -14.03
CA VAL A 442 0.19 8.93 -12.62
C VAL A 442 0.50 10.12 -11.71
N GLU A 443 1.52 10.92 -12.05
CA GLU A 443 1.91 12.13 -11.30
C GLU A 443 0.75 13.14 -11.22
N ARG A 444 0.09 13.39 -12.36
CA ARG A 444 -1.06 14.29 -12.45
C ARG A 444 -2.19 13.83 -11.54
N GLU A 445 -2.53 12.54 -11.58
CA GLU A 445 -3.65 12.01 -10.82
C GLU A 445 -3.36 11.93 -9.32
N ILE A 446 -2.13 11.57 -8.92
CA ILE A 446 -1.69 11.68 -7.52
C ILE A 446 -1.81 13.11 -7.02
N THR A 447 -1.31 14.08 -7.79
CA THR A 447 -1.38 15.49 -7.41
C THR A 447 -2.84 15.94 -7.24
N ASN A 448 -3.75 15.50 -8.11
CA ASN A 448 -5.17 15.82 -8.01
C ASN A 448 -5.83 15.20 -6.78
N ALA A 449 -5.53 13.93 -6.48
CA ALA A 449 -6.04 13.23 -5.31
C ALA A 449 -5.66 13.94 -4.00
N ILE A 450 -4.36 14.28 -3.85
CA ILE A 450 -3.87 15.01 -2.67
C ILE A 450 -4.54 16.38 -2.56
N ARG A 451 -4.67 17.13 -3.66
CA ARG A 451 -5.33 18.44 -3.68
C ARG A 451 -6.79 18.35 -3.24
N GLU A 452 -7.50 17.32 -3.66
CA GLU A 452 -8.90 17.10 -3.29
C GLU A 452 -9.05 16.85 -1.79
N ALA A 453 -8.26 15.94 -1.22
CA ALA A 453 -8.23 15.69 0.22
C ALA A 453 -7.80 16.95 1.02
N ALA A 454 -6.80 17.68 0.54
CA ALA A 454 -6.29 18.89 1.17
C ALA A 454 -7.33 20.03 1.25
N ARG A 455 -8.32 20.08 0.34
CA ARG A 455 -9.43 21.05 0.44
C ARG A 455 -10.26 20.84 1.71
N GLY A 456 -10.48 19.59 2.13
CA GLY A 456 -11.17 19.27 3.38
C GLY A 456 -10.40 19.80 4.58
N VAL A 457 -9.09 19.53 4.63
CA VAL A 457 -8.19 19.98 5.70
C VAL A 457 -8.13 21.51 5.80
N ARG A 458 -8.10 22.21 4.66
CA ARG A 458 -8.16 23.68 4.63
C ARG A 458 -9.38 24.23 5.35
N THR A 459 -10.54 23.60 5.18
CA THR A 459 -11.79 24.01 5.85
C THR A 459 -11.69 23.82 7.36
N PHE A 460 -11.15 22.68 7.81
CA PHE A 460 -10.90 22.41 9.22
C PHE A 460 -9.94 23.44 9.86
N ILE A 461 -8.77 23.68 9.25
CA ILE A 461 -7.78 24.65 9.76
C ILE A 461 -8.38 26.05 9.83
N ARG A 462 -9.18 26.45 8.82
CA ARG A 462 -9.89 27.74 8.82
C ARG A 462 -10.89 27.84 9.98
N LYS A 463 -11.71 26.80 10.21
CA LYS A 463 -12.68 26.76 11.32
C LYS A 463 -11.95 26.90 12.66
N LYS A 464 -10.88 26.13 12.88
CA LYS A 464 -10.07 26.18 14.10
C LYS A 464 -9.40 27.54 14.33
N SER A 465 -8.85 28.13 13.27
CA SER A 465 -8.23 29.47 13.33
C SER A 465 -9.24 30.56 13.62
N ARG A 466 -10.46 30.46 13.06
CA ARG A 466 -11.57 31.36 13.35
C ARG A 466 -11.97 31.28 14.83
N ILE A 467 -12.20 30.07 15.35
CA ILE A 467 -12.55 29.85 16.77
C ILE A 467 -11.46 30.43 17.69
N LYS A 468 -10.19 30.18 17.39
CA LYS A 468 -9.07 30.73 18.18
C LYS A 468 -9.05 32.26 18.17
N ARG A 469 -9.37 32.88 17.04
CA ARG A 469 -9.44 34.34 16.90
C ARG A 469 -10.60 34.92 17.70
N GLU A 470 -11.78 34.32 17.62
CA GLU A 470 -12.96 34.76 18.39
C GLU A 470 -12.75 34.57 19.89
N ARG A 471 -12.17 33.45 20.35
CA ARG A 471 -11.79 33.28 21.76
C ARG A 471 -10.78 34.33 22.24
N ARG A 472 -9.76 34.64 21.44
CA ARG A 472 -8.79 35.70 21.76
C ARG A 472 -9.47 37.07 21.82
N ARG A 473 -10.39 37.35 20.90
CA ARG A 473 -11.18 38.58 20.88
C ARG A 473 -12.01 38.68 22.17
N LEU A 474 -12.76 37.65 22.52
CA LEU A 474 -13.57 37.60 23.74
C LEU A 474 -12.71 37.85 24.99
N ASN A 475 -11.56 37.17 25.13
CA ASN A 475 -10.64 37.39 26.25
C ASN A 475 -10.14 38.84 26.37
N ILE A 476 -9.93 39.52 25.23
CA ILE A 476 -9.57 40.94 25.21
C ILE A 476 -10.75 41.77 25.72
N PHE A 477 -11.96 41.56 25.18
CA PHE A 477 -13.15 42.30 25.65
C PHE A 477 -13.40 42.08 27.15
N THR A 478 -13.39 40.84 27.65
CA THR A 478 -13.56 40.54 29.07
C THR A 478 -12.53 41.25 29.95
N LYS A 479 -11.29 41.42 29.49
CA LYS A 479 -10.22 42.07 30.26
C LYS A 479 -10.27 43.60 30.24
N TYR A 480 -10.61 44.19 29.09
CA TYR A 480 -10.49 45.63 28.87
C TYR A 480 -11.83 46.38 29.00
N LEU A 481 -12.95 45.76 28.68
CA LEU A 481 -14.27 46.40 28.69
C LEU A 481 -14.67 46.89 30.10
N PRO A 482 -14.45 46.15 31.20
CA PRO A 482 -14.71 46.67 32.55
C PRO A 482 -13.88 47.90 32.88
N LYS A 483 -12.60 47.92 32.47
CA LYS A 483 -11.69 49.06 32.71
C LYS A 483 -12.10 50.29 31.90
N ILE A 484 -12.55 50.09 30.66
CA ILE A 484 -13.06 51.18 29.82
C ILE A 484 -14.32 51.76 30.45
N SER A 485 -15.25 50.91 30.90
CA SER A 485 -16.47 51.34 31.59
C SER A 485 -16.15 52.17 32.85
N GLU A 486 -15.23 51.70 33.68
CA GLU A 486 -14.78 52.41 34.89
C GLU A 486 -14.13 53.78 34.56
N PHE A 487 -13.22 53.83 33.59
CA PHE A 487 -12.55 55.09 33.22
C PHE A 487 -13.50 56.07 32.54
N SER A 488 -14.45 55.58 31.73
CA SER A 488 -15.46 56.42 31.09
C SER A 488 -16.42 57.03 32.12
N ALA A 489 -16.87 56.26 33.12
CA ALA A 489 -17.71 56.78 34.20
C ALA A 489 -16.97 57.85 35.02
N LYS A 490 -15.70 57.59 35.37
CA LYS A 490 -14.83 58.57 36.05
C LYS A 490 -14.64 59.87 35.26
N LEU A 491 -14.50 59.78 33.93
CA LEU A 491 -14.33 60.96 33.07
C LEU A 491 -15.63 61.76 32.92
N ALA A 492 -16.78 61.08 32.94
CA ALA A 492 -18.10 61.68 32.85
C ALA A 492 -18.64 62.18 34.20
N GLU A 493 -17.88 62.02 35.29
CA GLU A 493 -18.30 62.34 36.67
C GLU A 493 -19.56 61.57 37.13
N GLU A 494 -19.80 60.37 36.58
CA GLU A 494 -20.90 59.50 36.98
C GLU A 494 -20.45 58.44 38.00
N GLU A 495 -21.26 58.19 39.04
CA GLU A 495 -20.95 57.23 40.12
C GLU A 495 -21.05 55.77 39.67
N ASN A 496 -21.91 55.48 38.70
CA ASN A 496 -22.20 54.11 38.26
C ASN A 496 -21.61 53.82 36.87
N PRO A 497 -20.76 52.79 36.72
CA PRO A 497 -20.25 52.40 35.41
C PRO A 497 -21.38 51.89 34.50
N PRO A 498 -21.35 52.19 33.19
CA PRO A 498 -22.35 51.67 32.25
C PRO A 498 -22.30 50.15 32.16
N ASP A 499 -23.47 49.52 32.04
CA ASP A 499 -23.61 48.07 31.95
C ASP A 499 -22.94 47.53 30.68
N ILE A 500 -21.96 46.66 30.89
CA ILE A 500 -21.14 46.03 29.84
C ILE A 500 -21.70 44.67 29.39
N THR A 501 -22.68 44.14 30.10
CA THR A 501 -23.24 42.79 29.89
C THR A 501 -23.82 42.61 28.48
N PRO A 502 -24.59 43.57 27.92
CA PRO A 502 -25.13 43.44 26.56
C PRO A 502 -24.04 43.36 25.48
N LEU A 503 -22.91 44.04 25.69
CA LEU A 503 -21.77 44.02 24.76
C LEU A 503 -21.00 42.71 24.84
N LEU A 504 -20.88 42.11 26.03
CA LEU A 504 -20.26 40.79 26.21
C LEU A 504 -21.13 39.68 25.63
N GLU A 505 -22.45 39.77 25.78
CA GLU A 505 -23.42 38.86 25.16
C GLU A 505 -23.38 38.94 23.63
N ALA A 506 -23.36 40.15 23.05
CA ALA A 506 -23.26 40.33 21.61
C ALA A 506 -21.95 39.78 21.00
N VAL A 507 -20.86 39.77 21.77
CA VAL A 507 -19.56 39.21 21.34
C VAL A 507 -19.52 37.69 21.52
N SER A 508 -20.17 37.15 22.55
CA SER A 508 -20.22 35.71 22.83
C SER A 508 -21.17 34.94 21.92
N ALA A 509 -22.29 35.53 21.49
CA ALA A 509 -23.25 34.93 20.56
C ALA A 509 -22.67 34.53 19.18
N LYS A 510 -21.44 34.96 18.85
CA LYS A 510 -20.72 34.59 17.61
C LYS A 510 -19.89 33.30 17.73
N LEU A 511 -19.83 32.69 18.91
CA LEU A 511 -19.14 31.42 19.15
C LEU A 511 -20.16 30.28 19.22
N PRO A 512 -20.16 29.34 18.25
CA PRO A 512 -21.13 28.24 18.21
C PRO A 512 -20.95 27.17 19.31
N GLU A 513 -20.04 27.35 20.26
CA GLU A 513 -19.74 26.40 21.36
C GLU A 513 -20.10 26.95 22.75
N VAL A 514 -20.71 28.14 22.85
CA VAL A 514 -20.96 28.77 24.16
C VAL A 514 -22.42 28.58 24.63
N GLU A 515 -23.36 28.23 23.75
CA GLU A 515 -24.75 27.94 24.15
C GLU A 515 -24.83 26.76 25.15
N GLU A 516 -24.00 25.73 25.05
CA GLU A 516 -24.01 24.59 25.99
C GLU A 516 -23.39 24.89 27.37
N LYS A 517 -22.54 25.91 27.51
CA LYS A 517 -21.86 26.20 28.80
C LYS A 517 -22.57 27.25 29.66
N ILE A 518 -23.60 27.90 29.13
CA ILE A 518 -24.33 28.94 29.87
C ILE A 518 -25.38 28.31 30.82
N GLU A 519 -25.82 27.06 30.59
CA GLU A 519 -26.78 26.38 31.49
C GLU A 519 -26.18 25.91 32.82
N GLU A 520 -24.86 25.76 32.95
CA GLU A 520 -24.20 25.20 34.16
C GLU A 520 -23.39 26.22 34.98
N VAL A 521 -23.88 27.46 35.15
CA VAL A 521 -23.35 28.35 36.19
C VAL A 521 -24.40 28.49 37.31
N PRO A 522 -24.15 27.94 38.51
CA PRO A 522 -25.12 28.00 39.60
C PRO A 522 -25.32 29.44 40.06
N LYS A 523 -26.58 29.83 40.24
CA LYS A 523 -26.97 31.07 40.93
C LYS A 523 -26.36 31.05 42.33
N ILE A 524 -25.41 31.95 42.58
CA ILE A 524 -24.95 32.27 43.93
C ILE A 524 -26.16 32.86 44.66
N ALA A 525 -26.63 32.16 45.68
CA ALA A 525 -27.66 32.65 46.58
C ALA A 525 -27.13 33.89 47.32
N GLU A 526 -27.79 35.02 47.11
CA GLU A 526 -27.71 36.16 48.01
C GLU A 526 -28.22 35.72 49.38
N SER A 527 -27.33 35.78 50.37
CA SER A 527 -27.72 35.82 51.78
C SER A 527 -27.71 37.28 52.19
N ALA A 528 -28.90 37.87 52.23
CA ALA A 528 -29.17 39.07 53.01
C ALA A 528 -29.69 38.64 54.39
N GLU A 529 -29.41 39.49 55.37
CA GLU A 529 -29.64 39.40 56.83
C GLU A 529 -30.99 38.85 57.29
#